data_AF-A0A956J6W7-F1
#
_entry.id   AF-A0A956J6W7-F1
#
_cell.length_a   1.000
_cell.length_b   1.000
_cell.length_c   1.000
_cell.angle_alpha   90.00
_cell.angle_beta   90.00
_cell.angle_gamma   90.00
#
_symmetry.space_group_name_H-M   'P 1'
#
loop_
_entity.id
_entity.type
_entity.pdbx_description
1 polymer ?
#
loop_
_entity_poly.entity_id
_entity_poly.type
_entity_poly.pdbx_seq_one_letter_code
_entity_poly.pdbx_strand_id
1 'polypeptide(L)'
;MALRSVARLGLFLSVSCVGLLLVVSGCGSDDSGGSSGSGGSAASGGTAGSAGIGGTAGVGGSAGTGGAPPSCDVYATSAAPSFVRNTAAWGLEGVVGNRISAVDLDGDDYPDLIVHGLSNNTRAPNSAPTSLILMNRPKAGGGREFVDETLSSGYGVPRDGDTENQRSTQLAVAADVDNDGDLDLFSGTYTDKTKLDNPQTPGQLDRSEVLLNDGSGHFSLA
;
A
#
# COMPACT_ATOMS: atom_id res chain seq x y z
N MET A 1 -2.58 57.26 -20.90
CA MET A 1 -4.02 57.40 -20.57
C MET A 1 -4.83 56.79 -21.70
N ALA A 2 -5.23 55.53 -21.56
CA ALA A 2 -6.29 54.88 -22.36
C ALA A 2 -6.60 53.51 -21.74
N LEU A 3 -7.65 53.48 -20.91
CA LEU A 3 -8.29 52.26 -20.43
C LEU A 3 -8.93 51.53 -21.63
N ARG A 4 -8.79 50.21 -21.69
CA ARG A 4 -9.68 49.35 -22.49
C ARG A 4 -10.30 48.29 -21.58
N SER A 5 -11.59 48.48 -21.38
CA SER A 5 -12.55 47.58 -20.74
C SER A 5 -12.76 46.33 -21.61
N VAL A 6 -12.81 45.16 -20.97
CA VAL A 6 -13.37 43.94 -21.57
C VAL A 6 -14.32 43.32 -20.54
N ALA A 7 -15.62 43.45 -20.84
CA ALA A 7 -16.68 42.69 -20.20
C ALA A 7 -16.86 41.35 -20.94
N ARG A 8 -17.16 40.27 -20.20
CA ARG A 8 -17.89 39.07 -20.66
C ARG A 8 -18.30 38.27 -19.42
N LEU A 9 -19.58 38.32 -19.04
CA LEU A 9 -20.69 37.48 -19.52
C LEU A 9 -20.75 36.18 -18.71
N GLY A 10 -21.64 36.17 -17.72
CA GLY A 10 -21.94 35.00 -16.90
C GLY A 10 -22.71 33.93 -17.66
N LEU A 11 -22.54 32.69 -17.22
CA LEU A 11 -23.41 31.58 -17.57
C LEU A 11 -23.66 30.77 -16.28
N PHE A 12 -24.86 30.91 -15.74
CA PHE A 12 -25.41 30.01 -14.73
C PHE A 12 -25.85 28.72 -15.44
N LEU A 13 -25.39 27.56 -14.97
CA LEU A 13 -26.00 26.28 -15.30
C LEU A 13 -26.31 25.54 -14.00
N SER A 14 -27.60 25.56 -13.66
CA SER A 14 -28.25 24.70 -12.68
C SER A 14 -28.81 23.49 -13.44
N VAL A 15 -28.45 22.26 -13.04
CA VAL A 15 -29.23 21.06 -13.36
C VAL A 15 -29.25 20.12 -12.16
N SER A 16 -30.47 19.76 -11.81
CA SER A 16 -30.94 19.00 -10.65
C SER A 16 -30.63 17.50 -10.65
N CYS A 17 -30.63 16.96 -9.43
CA CYS A 17 -31.20 15.68 -8.99
C CYS A 17 -31.13 14.48 -9.94
N VAL A 18 -30.27 13.53 -9.60
CA VAL A 18 -30.43 12.11 -9.98
C VAL A 18 -30.77 11.32 -8.72
N GLY A 19 -31.94 10.68 -8.74
CA GLY A 19 -32.46 9.87 -7.65
C GLY A 19 -31.69 8.56 -7.49
N LEU A 20 -31.36 8.25 -6.24
CA LEU A 20 -30.76 6.99 -5.82
C LEU A 20 -31.85 5.91 -5.74
N LEU A 21 -31.79 4.93 -6.65
CA LEU A 21 -32.61 3.73 -6.63
C LEU A 21 -31.97 2.69 -5.70
N LEU A 22 -32.63 2.40 -4.59
CA LEU A 22 -32.21 1.44 -3.57
C LEU A 22 -32.60 0.02 -4.03
N VAL A 23 -31.64 -0.80 -4.45
CA VAL A 23 -31.85 -2.22 -4.76
C VAL A 23 -31.65 -3.02 -3.47
N VAL A 24 -32.75 -3.50 -2.88
CA VAL A 24 -32.71 -4.46 -1.78
C VAL A 24 -32.49 -5.86 -2.39
N SER A 25 -31.28 -6.39 -2.24
CA SER A 25 -30.98 -7.79 -2.58
C SER A 25 -31.46 -8.70 -1.44
N GLY A 26 -32.64 -9.30 -1.59
CA GLY A 26 -33.14 -10.33 -0.67
C GLY A 26 -32.55 -11.69 -1.01
N CYS A 27 -31.84 -12.32 -0.07
CA CYS A 27 -31.55 -13.75 -0.15
C CYS A 27 -32.83 -14.54 0.15
N GLY A 28 -33.24 -15.39 -0.79
CA GLY A 28 -34.33 -16.35 -0.58
C GLY A 28 -33.90 -17.45 0.39
N SER A 29 -34.78 -17.77 1.34
CA SER A 29 -34.63 -18.91 2.23
C SER A 29 -35.17 -20.16 1.53
N ASP A 30 -34.30 -21.11 1.20
CA ASP A 30 -34.72 -22.46 0.84
C ASP A 30 -34.92 -23.28 2.13
N ASP A 31 -36.17 -23.37 2.56
CA ASP A 31 -36.63 -24.32 3.56
C ASP A 31 -36.47 -25.75 3.04
N SER A 32 -35.51 -26.50 3.59
CA SER A 32 -35.55 -27.96 3.55
C SER A 32 -35.35 -28.51 4.97
N GLY A 33 -36.48 -28.86 5.57
CA GLY A 33 -36.53 -29.51 6.88
C GLY A 33 -35.91 -30.91 6.86
N GLY A 34 -35.29 -31.29 7.99
CA GLY A 34 -34.79 -32.65 8.16
C GLY A 34 -33.90 -32.91 9.38
N SER A 35 -34.53 -32.98 10.55
CA SER A 35 -34.22 -33.91 11.67
C SER A 35 -32.94 -33.77 12.51
N SER A 36 -33.19 -33.42 13.79
CA SER A 36 -32.67 -34.02 15.04
C SER A 36 -31.16 -34.33 15.18
N GLY A 37 -30.49 -33.55 16.04
CA GLY A 37 -29.29 -33.96 16.75
C GLY A 37 -29.08 -33.07 17.97
N SER A 38 -29.34 -33.61 19.17
CA SER A 38 -29.26 -32.94 20.46
C SER A 38 -27.85 -32.94 21.05
N GLY A 39 -27.44 -31.82 21.65
CA GLY A 39 -26.61 -31.79 22.86
C GLY A 39 -25.12 -31.47 22.70
N GLY A 40 -24.66 -30.42 23.40
CA GLY A 40 -23.25 -30.19 23.69
C GLY A 40 -22.89 -28.71 23.90
N SER A 41 -22.99 -28.24 25.14
CA SER A 41 -22.67 -26.87 25.56
C SER A 41 -21.17 -26.52 25.51
N ALA A 42 -20.94 -25.20 25.50
CA ALA A 42 -19.69 -24.44 25.54
C ALA A 42 -18.52 -25.01 26.36
N ALA A 43 -17.30 -24.77 25.86
CA ALA A 43 -16.12 -24.52 26.68
C ALA A 43 -15.18 -23.50 26.01
N SER A 44 -14.89 -22.46 26.79
CA SER A 44 -13.88 -21.43 26.63
C SER A 44 -12.45 -21.96 26.79
N GLY A 45 -11.48 -21.32 26.11
CA GLY A 45 -10.14 -20.99 26.62
C GLY A 45 -9.15 -22.12 26.93
N GLY A 46 -7.99 -22.09 26.27
CA GLY A 46 -6.84 -22.93 26.65
C GLY A 46 -5.60 -22.68 25.81
N THR A 47 -4.57 -22.17 26.49
CA THR A 47 -3.23 -21.76 26.06
C THR A 47 -2.31 -22.86 25.49
N ALA A 48 -1.27 -22.37 24.79
CA ALA A 48 0.00 -22.97 24.39
C ALA A 48 0.47 -24.26 25.12
N GLY A 49 0.99 -25.21 24.33
CA GLY A 49 1.71 -26.39 24.78
C GLY A 49 2.58 -26.98 23.68
N SER A 50 3.81 -27.35 24.06
CA SER A 50 4.99 -27.63 23.23
C SER A 50 5.00 -29.01 22.55
N ALA A 51 6.00 -29.18 21.69
CA ALA A 51 6.30 -30.30 20.81
C ALA A 51 6.29 -31.71 21.46
N GLY A 52 5.79 -32.68 20.68
CA GLY A 52 5.93 -34.11 20.93
C GLY A 52 6.03 -34.86 19.60
N ILE A 53 7.16 -35.53 19.40
CA ILE A 53 7.53 -36.32 18.23
C ILE A 53 7.06 -37.76 18.46
N GLY A 54 6.44 -38.39 17.45
CA GLY A 54 6.27 -39.85 17.40
C GLY A 54 4.83 -40.34 17.23
N GLY A 55 4.49 -40.76 16.02
CA GLY A 55 3.23 -41.45 15.72
C GLY A 55 3.19 -41.92 14.27
N THR A 56 3.13 -43.23 14.09
CA THR A 56 3.22 -44.01 12.86
C THR A 56 2.28 -43.60 11.72
N ALA A 57 2.77 -43.77 10.49
CA ALA A 57 2.03 -43.60 9.24
C ALA A 57 0.72 -44.40 9.21
N GLY A 58 -0.40 -43.70 9.28
CA GLY A 58 -1.71 -44.21 8.88
C GLY A 58 -1.98 -43.78 7.44
N VAL A 59 -2.14 -44.75 6.54
CA VAL A 59 -2.78 -44.55 5.23
C VAL A 59 -4.25 -44.21 5.47
N GLY A 60 -4.54 -42.91 5.58
CA GLY A 60 -5.89 -42.36 5.65
C GLY A 60 -6.47 -42.27 4.24
N GLY A 61 -7.59 -42.96 4.01
CA GLY A 61 -8.25 -43.06 2.72
C GLY A 61 -8.66 -41.70 2.13
N SER A 62 -8.81 -41.67 0.80
CA SER A 62 -9.39 -40.55 0.07
C SER A 62 -10.74 -40.16 0.67
N ALA A 63 -10.74 -39.07 1.43
CA ALA A 63 -11.96 -38.31 1.66
C ALA A 63 -12.40 -37.78 0.29
N GLY A 64 -13.63 -38.13 -0.11
CA GLY A 64 -14.24 -37.63 -1.34
C GLY A 64 -14.20 -36.11 -1.39
N THR A 65 -14.19 -35.57 -2.60
CA THR A 65 -14.31 -34.15 -2.91
C THR A 65 -15.71 -33.65 -2.51
N GLY A 66 -15.99 -33.56 -1.21
CA GLY A 66 -17.08 -32.76 -0.68
C GLY A 66 -16.68 -31.31 -0.88
N GLY A 67 -17.37 -30.62 -1.79
CA GLY A 67 -17.19 -29.18 -1.98
C GLY A 67 -17.31 -28.48 -0.63
N ALA A 68 -16.40 -27.53 -0.37
CA ALA A 68 -16.44 -26.73 0.84
C ALA A 68 -17.85 -26.13 1.02
N PRO A 69 -18.41 -26.12 2.25
CA PRO A 69 -19.71 -25.52 2.49
C PRO A 69 -19.72 -24.06 1.99
N PRO A 70 -20.83 -23.57 1.45
CA PRO A 70 -20.92 -22.19 0.99
C PRO A 70 -20.57 -21.26 2.14
N SER A 71 -19.55 -20.43 1.92
CA SER A 71 -19.15 -19.41 2.89
C SER A 71 -19.98 -18.15 2.67
N CYS A 72 -20.45 -17.54 3.76
CA CYS A 72 -21.05 -16.21 3.72
C CYS A 72 -19.99 -15.09 3.61
N ASP A 73 -18.71 -15.45 3.59
CA ASP A 73 -17.62 -14.52 3.32
C ASP A 73 -17.49 -14.33 1.80
N VAL A 74 -17.83 -13.13 1.33
CA VAL A 74 -17.73 -12.72 -0.09
C VAL A 74 -16.31 -12.76 -0.63
N TYR A 75 -15.30 -12.87 0.24
CA TYR A 75 -13.89 -13.02 -0.12
C TYR A 75 -13.38 -14.47 0.03
N ALA A 76 -14.23 -15.42 0.43
CA ALA A 76 -13.83 -16.81 0.55
C ALA A 76 -13.52 -17.40 -0.82
N THR A 77 -12.22 -17.57 -1.10
CA THR A 77 -11.77 -18.30 -2.28
C THR A 77 -11.78 -19.81 -1.99
N SER A 78 -12.42 -20.58 -2.86
CA SER A 78 -12.48 -22.06 -2.75
C SER A 78 -11.27 -22.75 -3.38
N ALA A 79 -10.45 -22.01 -4.11
CA ALA A 79 -9.20 -22.50 -4.70
C ALA A 79 -8.04 -22.35 -3.71
N ALA A 80 -7.06 -23.27 -3.78
CA ALA A 80 -5.81 -23.09 -3.06
C ALA A 80 -5.09 -21.82 -3.56
N PRO A 81 -4.51 -21.00 -2.66
CA PRO A 81 -3.71 -19.86 -3.08
C PRO A 81 -2.54 -20.34 -3.94
N SER A 82 -2.28 -19.65 -5.04
CA SER A 82 -1.16 -19.93 -5.93
C SER A 82 -0.32 -18.67 -6.13
N PHE A 83 0.98 -18.86 -6.30
CA PHE A 83 1.94 -17.78 -6.51
C PHE A 83 2.58 -17.95 -7.88
N VAL A 84 2.58 -16.88 -8.67
CA VAL A 84 3.26 -16.81 -9.97
C VAL A 84 4.26 -15.67 -9.92
N ARG A 85 5.48 -15.92 -10.41
CA ARG A 85 6.48 -14.87 -10.55
C ARG A 85 6.09 -13.96 -11.73
N ASN A 86 5.86 -12.68 -11.44
CA ASN A 86 5.49 -11.67 -12.43
C ASN A 86 6.45 -10.47 -12.49
N THR A 87 7.68 -10.59 -11.99
CA THR A 87 8.65 -9.49 -11.89
C THR A 87 8.77 -8.64 -13.16
N ALA A 88 9.00 -9.27 -14.32
CA ALA A 88 9.10 -8.56 -15.60
C ALA A 88 7.76 -7.96 -16.06
N ALA A 89 6.66 -8.69 -15.89
CA ALA A 89 5.34 -8.23 -16.31
C ALA A 89 4.87 -7.00 -15.51
N TRP A 90 5.27 -6.91 -14.25
CA TRP A 90 4.98 -5.81 -13.33
C TRP A 90 6.00 -4.65 -13.41
N GLY A 91 6.99 -4.70 -14.30
CA GLY A 91 7.97 -3.61 -14.42
C GLY A 91 9.01 -3.54 -13.31
N LEU A 92 9.23 -4.64 -12.57
CA LEU A 92 10.13 -4.68 -11.40
C LEU A 92 11.53 -5.25 -11.70
N GLU A 93 11.89 -5.43 -12.97
CA GLU A 93 13.23 -5.88 -13.37
C GLU A 93 14.30 -4.89 -12.89
N GLY A 94 15.32 -5.38 -12.19
CA GLY A 94 16.41 -4.56 -11.66
C GLY A 94 16.09 -3.76 -10.39
N VAL A 95 14.85 -3.79 -9.89
CA VAL A 95 14.50 -3.18 -8.60
C VAL A 95 15.10 -4.00 -7.46
N VAL A 96 15.91 -3.34 -6.63
CA VAL A 96 16.57 -3.96 -5.47
C VAL A 96 16.34 -3.11 -4.23
N GLY A 97 16.00 -3.74 -3.13
CA GLY A 97 15.84 -3.09 -1.83
C GLY A 97 15.97 -4.09 -0.69
N ASN A 98 16.21 -3.58 0.52
CA ASN A 98 16.22 -4.37 1.75
C ASN A 98 14.98 -4.11 2.63
N ARG A 99 14.19 -3.09 2.30
CA ARG A 99 12.90 -2.82 2.93
C ARG A 99 11.89 -2.45 1.85
N ILE A 100 10.69 -2.97 2.03
CA ILE A 100 9.54 -2.72 1.15
C ILE A 100 8.32 -2.45 2.03
N SER A 101 7.54 -1.46 1.64
CA SER A 101 6.19 -1.19 2.17
C SER A 101 5.22 -1.20 1.00
N ALA A 102 4.08 -1.87 1.16
CA ALA A 102 2.99 -1.87 0.18
C ALA A 102 1.84 -1.04 0.74
N VAL A 103 1.53 0.09 0.08
CA VAL A 103 0.59 1.11 0.57
C VAL A 103 -0.10 1.72 -0.64
N ASP A 104 -1.41 1.93 -0.58
CA ASP A 104 -2.16 2.66 -1.60
C ASP A 104 -1.98 4.17 -1.36
N LEU A 105 -1.08 4.80 -2.11
CA LEU A 105 -0.66 6.19 -1.90
C LEU A 105 -1.53 7.19 -2.67
N ASP A 106 -2.33 6.72 -3.64
CA ASP A 106 -3.20 7.58 -4.45
C ASP A 106 -4.69 7.24 -4.35
N GLY A 107 -5.05 6.31 -3.45
CA GLY A 107 -6.42 5.94 -3.16
C GLY A 107 -7.11 5.22 -4.31
N ASP A 108 -6.36 4.54 -5.17
CA ASP A 108 -6.91 3.82 -6.33
C ASP A 108 -7.31 2.36 -6.04
N ASP A 109 -7.28 1.97 -4.76
CA ASP A 109 -7.53 0.62 -4.21
C ASP A 109 -6.47 -0.42 -4.62
N TYR A 110 -5.33 0.00 -5.18
CA TYR A 110 -4.21 -0.89 -5.48
C TYR A 110 -2.93 -0.44 -4.76
N PRO A 111 -2.32 -1.31 -3.95
CA PRO A 111 -1.08 -0.96 -3.27
C PRO A 111 0.06 -0.60 -4.24
N ASP A 112 0.68 0.54 -3.97
CA ASP A 112 1.98 1.00 -4.48
C ASP A 112 3.11 0.45 -3.62
N LEU A 113 4.36 0.67 -4.06
CA LEU A 113 5.54 0.24 -3.33
C LEU A 113 6.45 1.41 -2.97
N ILE A 114 6.85 1.43 -1.70
CA ILE A 114 8.00 2.19 -1.23
C ILE A 114 9.13 1.20 -1.00
N VAL A 115 10.25 1.38 -1.68
CA VAL A 115 11.41 0.49 -1.59
C VAL A 115 12.61 1.27 -1.09
N HIS A 116 13.25 0.82 -0.02
CA HIS A 116 14.53 1.36 0.44
C HIS A 116 15.63 0.35 0.17
N GLY A 117 16.73 0.84 -0.42
CA GLY A 117 18.00 0.13 -0.53
C GLY A 117 18.86 0.28 0.72
N LEU A 118 19.86 -0.59 0.83
CA LEU A 118 20.89 -0.49 1.86
C LEU A 118 21.78 0.71 1.53
N SER A 119 21.54 1.84 2.18
CA SER A 119 22.38 3.02 2.06
C SER A 119 23.01 3.40 3.40
N ASN A 120 24.24 3.91 3.33
CA ASN A 120 24.78 4.70 4.43
C ASN A 120 23.96 5.99 4.57
N ASN A 121 24.19 6.75 5.63
CA ASN A 121 23.51 8.04 5.84
C ASN A 121 24.05 9.13 4.88
N THR A 122 23.86 8.91 3.59
CA THR A 122 24.38 9.68 2.45
C THR A 122 23.25 9.90 1.45
N ARG A 123 23.19 11.10 0.87
CA ARG A 123 22.25 11.38 -0.21
C ARG A 123 22.60 10.62 -1.47
N ALA A 124 21.58 10.14 -2.16
CA ALA A 124 21.72 9.48 -3.46
C ALA A 124 21.45 10.48 -4.58
N PRO A 125 22.21 10.45 -5.69
CA PRO A 125 21.92 11.33 -6.82
C PRO A 125 20.56 10.96 -7.45
N ASN A 126 19.87 11.94 -8.00
CA ASN A 126 18.57 11.74 -8.67
C ASN A 126 18.63 10.73 -9.83
N SER A 127 19.80 10.54 -10.43
CA SER A 127 20.02 9.54 -11.49
C SER A 127 20.13 8.10 -10.98
N ALA A 128 20.30 7.90 -9.68
CA ALA A 128 20.42 6.58 -9.05
C ALA A 128 19.91 6.61 -7.61
N PRO A 129 18.61 6.84 -7.41
CA PRO A 129 18.00 6.95 -6.09
C PRO A 129 18.10 5.62 -5.33
N THR A 130 18.32 5.70 -4.01
CA THR A 130 18.33 4.51 -3.13
C THR A 130 16.99 4.26 -2.45
N SER A 131 16.02 5.14 -2.65
CA SER A 131 14.66 4.98 -2.16
C SER A 131 13.73 5.23 -3.32
N LEU A 132 12.82 4.31 -3.58
CA LEU A 132 11.95 4.32 -4.75
C LEU A 132 10.50 4.46 -4.33
N ILE A 133 9.76 5.28 -5.07
CA ILE A 133 8.29 5.32 -5.05
C ILE A 133 7.84 4.73 -6.37
N LEU A 134 7.24 3.54 -6.30
CA LEU A 134 6.79 2.80 -7.46
C LEU A 134 5.27 2.71 -7.41
N MET A 135 4.60 3.50 -8.23
CA MET A 135 3.15 3.55 -8.29
C MET A 135 2.63 2.38 -9.11
N ASN A 136 1.68 1.63 -8.59
CA ASN A 136 0.96 0.63 -9.32
C ASN A 136 0.04 1.38 -10.29
N ARG A 137 0.22 1.23 -11.59
CA ARG A 137 -0.51 1.99 -12.63
C ARG A 137 -1.19 1.03 -13.63
N PRO A 138 -2.33 1.41 -14.22
CA PRO A 138 -2.95 0.60 -15.27
C PRO A 138 -2.03 0.52 -16.49
N LYS A 139 -1.86 -0.68 -17.04
CA LYS A 139 -1.02 -0.91 -18.21
C LYS A 139 -1.85 -0.82 -19.49
N ALA A 140 -1.28 -0.24 -20.54
CA ALA A 140 -1.88 -0.26 -21.87
C ALA A 140 -2.06 -1.72 -22.35
N GLY A 141 -3.29 -2.08 -22.74
CA GLY A 141 -3.64 -3.46 -23.09
C GLY A 141 -4.17 -4.30 -21.93
N GLY A 142 -4.32 -3.72 -20.74
CA GLY A 142 -4.92 -4.35 -19.57
C GLY A 142 -3.90 -4.86 -18.56
N GLY A 143 -4.36 -5.10 -17.33
CA GLY A 143 -3.50 -5.39 -16.19
C GLY A 143 -2.86 -4.13 -15.61
N ARG A 144 -1.86 -4.32 -14.74
CA ARG A 144 -1.14 -3.24 -14.06
C ARG A 144 0.37 -3.47 -14.06
N GLU A 145 1.11 -2.40 -13.89
CA GLU A 145 2.56 -2.39 -13.77
C GLU A 145 3.00 -1.32 -12.76
N PHE A 146 4.17 -1.51 -12.15
CA PHE A 146 4.77 -0.50 -11.30
C PHE A 146 5.55 0.50 -12.15
N VAL A 147 5.25 1.78 -11.95
CA VAL A 147 5.88 2.92 -12.62
C VAL A 147 6.71 3.69 -11.61
N ASP A 148 7.98 3.97 -11.94
CA ASP A 148 8.86 4.76 -11.09
C ASP A 148 8.44 6.24 -11.12
N GLU A 149 7.93 6.72 -9.99
CA GLU A 149 7.56 8.11 -9.75
C GLU A 149 8.40 8.73 -8.61
N THR A 150 9.59 8.17 -8.36
CA THR A 150 10.43 8.56 -7.22
C THR A 150 10.74 10.05 -7.20
N LEU A 151 11.11 10.64 -8.34
CA LEU A 151 11.44 12.06 -8.39
C LEU A 151 10.19 12.95 -8.40
N SER A 152 9.15 12.55 -9.13
CA SER A 152 7.91 13.34 -9.25
C SER A 152 7.11 13.35 -7.96
N SER A 153 7.17 12.28 -7.17
CA SER A 153 6.48 12.16 -5.88
C SER A 153 6.97 13.14 -4.82
N GLY A 154 8.15 13.75 -4.96
CA GLY A 154 8.70 14.65 -3.93
C GLY A 154 9.20 13.96 -2.65
N TYR A 155 9.05 12.64 -2.52
CA TYR A 155 9.44 11.88 -1.31
C TYR A 155 10.91 12.11 -0.86
N GLY A 156 11.80 12.24 -1.85
CA GLY A 156 13.23 12.43 -1.65
C GLY A 156 13.68 13.87 -1.48
N VAL A 157 12.80 14.88 -1.53
CA VAL A 157 13.23 16.29 -1.55
C VAL A 157 13.82 16.71 -0.20
N PRO A 158 15.07 17.22 -0.17
CA PRO A 158 15.70 17.70 1.06
C PRO A 158 15.29 19.14 1.44
N ARG A 159 15.36 19.48 2.74
CA ARG A 159 15.02 20.82 3.26
C ARG A 159 15.97 21.94 2.84
N ASP A 160 17.20 21.60 2.47
CA ASP A 160 18.24 22.58 2.14
C ASP A 160 18.21 23.04 0.67
N GLY A 161 17.23 22.58 -0.11
CA GLY A 161 17.03 23.00 -1.50
C GLY A 161 17.98 22.35 -2.51
N ASP A 162 18.70 21.31 -2.12
CA ASP A 162 19.44 20.46 -3.08
C ASP A 162 18.45 19.86 -4.09
N THR A 163 18.74 20.06 -5.38
CA THR A 163 17.90 19.62 -6.50
C THR A 163 18.54 18.50 -7.32
N GLU A 164 19.75 18.07 -6.95
CA GLU A 164 20.51 17.03 -7.65
C GLU A 164 20.50 15.70 -6.90
N ASN A 165 20.26 15.73 -5.59
CA ASN A 165 20.28 14.55 -4.74
C ASN A 165 19.01 14.43 -3.88
N GLN A 166 18.63 13.19 -3.63
CA GLN A 166 17.60 12.84 -2.68
C GLN A 166 18.15 12.77 -1.27
N ARG A 167 17.33 13.20 -0.32
CA ARG A 167 17.60 13.07 1.11
C ARG A 167 17.90 11.62 1.48
N SER A 168 18.76 11.45 2.48
CA SER A 168 18.95 10.14 3.12
C SER A 168 17.64 9.69 3.76
N THR A 169 17.25 8.44 3.53
CA THR A 169 16.12 7.77 4.20
C THR A 169 16.29 6.26 4.14
N GLN A 170 15.85 5.56 5.20
CA GLN A 170 16.03 4.12 5.37
C GLN A 170 14.73 3.38 5.65
N LEU A 171 13.63 4.09 5.88
CA LEU A 171 12.30 3.50 6.05
C LEU A 171 11.20 4.53 5.80
N ALA A 172 10.01 4.01 5.50
CA ALA A 172 8.76 4.77 5.53
C ALA A 172 7.69 4.01 6.32
N VAL A 173 6.82 4.74 7.00
CA VAL A 173 5.59 4.25 7.62
C VAL A 173 4.46 5.17 7.17
N ALA A 174 3.35 4.58 6.72
CA ALA A 174 2.21 5.32 6.24
C ALA A 174 1.12 5.46 7.31
N ALA A 175 0.51 6.64 7.39
CA ALA A 175 -0.66 6.94 8.21
C ALA A 175 -1.26 8.26 7.73
N ASP A 176 -2.58 8.41 7.83
CA ASP A 176 -3.26 9.70 7.69
C ASP A 176 -3.01 10.52 8.99
N VAL A 177 -2.05 11.45 8.96
CA VAL A 177 -1.59 12.16 10.18
C VAL A 177 -2.32 13.47 10.41
N ASP A 178 -2.91 14.07 9.38
CA ASP A 178 -3.63 15.33 9.47
C ASP A 178 -5.15 15.20 9.28
N ASN A 179 -5.64 13.97 9.07
CA ASN A 179 -7.04 13.59 8.98
C ASN A 179 -7.75 14.20 7.75
N ASP A 180 -7.06 14.26 6.61
CA ASP A 180 -7.63 14.69 5.32
C ASP A 180 -8.13 13.52 4.45
N GLY A 181 -7.74 12.29 4.81
CA GLY A 181 -8.22 11.06 4.21
C GLY A 181 -7.24 10.40 3.25
N ASP A 182 -6.05 10.96 3.04
CA ASP A 182 -4.96 10.28 2.34
C ASP A 182 -3.82 9.85 3.26
N LEU A 183 -3.04 8.88 2.79
CA LEU A 183 -1.95 8.32 3.57
C LEU A 183 -0.69 9.16 3.42
N ASP A 184 -0.30 9.82 4.51
CA ASP A 184 0.97 10.51 4.66
C ASP A 184 2.11 9.54 4.96
N LEU A 185 3.34 10.04 4.93
CA LEU A 185 4.53 9.24 5.22
C LEU A 185 5.36 9.84 6.35
N PHE A 186 5.59 9.06 7.40
CA PHE A 186 6.79 9.24 8.22
C PHE A 186 7.97 8.55 7.52
N SER A 187 8.99 9.32 7.17
CA SER A 187 10.20 8.81 6.52
C SER A 187 11.40 8.98 7.45
N GLY A 188 11.97 7.83 7.80
CA GLY A 188 12.94 7.70 8.88
C GLY A 188 14.37 7.72 8.39
N THR A 189 15.20 8.50 9.08
CA THR A 189 16.65 8.52 8.89
C THR A 189 17.36 7.75 10.00
N TYR A 190 18.37 6.97 9.62
CA TYR A 190 19.28 6.34 10.55
C TYR A 190 20.60 7.13 10.61
N THR A 191 20.99 7.54 11.81
CA THR A 191 22.25 8.25 12.03
C THR A 191 22.99 7.65 13.23
N ASP A 192 24.17 7.09 13.00
CA ASP A 192 25.10 6.72 14.06
C ASP A 192 25.95 7.94 14.46
N LYS A 193 25.68 8.49 15.64
CA LYS A 193 26.39 9.67 16.18
C LYS A 193 27.88 9.44 16.40
N THR A 194 28.33 8.19 16.51
CA THR A 194 29.74 7.84 16.68
C THR A 194 30.52 7.78 15.36
N LYS A 195 29.81 7.90 14.23
CA LYS A 195 30.35 7.80 12.86
C LYS A 195 30.11 9.06 12.03
N LEU A 196 29.89 10.19 12.70
CA LEU A 196 29.70 11.48 12.03
C LEU A 196 31.03 12.04 11.53
N ASP A 197 31.01 12.59 10.32
CA ASP A 197 32.13 13.35 9.79
C ASP A 197 32.21 14.73 10.46
N ASN A 198 33.39 15.34 10.42
CA ASN A 198 33.61 16.70 10.89
C ASN A 198 34.34 17.53 9.81
N PRO A 199 33.64 18.40 9.05
CA PRO A 199 32.20 18.71 9.18
C PRO A 199 31.30 17.57 8.70
N GLN A 200 30.06 17.55 9.19
CA GLN A 200 29.05 16.57 8.76
C GLN A 200 28.68 16.78 7.28
N THR A 201 28.42 15.69 6.56
CA THR A 201 27.89 15.73 5.20
C THR A 201 26.40 16.12 5.18
N PRO A 202 25.84 16.59 4.05
CA PRO A 202 24.41 16.90 3.95
C PRO A 202 23.51 15.71 4.34
N GLY A 203 23.85 14.49 3.90
CA GLY A 203 23.10 13.29 4.28
C GLY A 203 23.13 12.99 5.79
N GLN A 204 24.21 13.35 6.48
CA GLN A 204 24.30 13.24 7.94
C GLN A 204 23.48 14.30 8.69
N LEU A 205 23.03 15.35 8.01
CA LEU A 205 22.18 16.40 8.54
C LEU A 205 20.69 16.17 8.23
N ASP A 206 20.39 15.30 7.26
CA ASP A 206 19.01 14.89 6.97
C ASP A 206 18.36 14.27 8.21
N ARG A 207 17.09 14.61 8.43
CA ARG A 207 16.32 14.18 9.59
C ARG A 207 15.17 13.29 9.16
N SER A 208 14.63 12.57 10.13
CA SER A 208 13.33 11.93 9.95
C SER A 208 12.28 13.03 9.81
N GLU A 209 11.40 12.88 8.85
CA GLU A 209 10.40 13.88 8.50
C GLU A 209 9.03 13.22 8.36
N VAL A 210 7.98 13.98 8.63
CA VAL A 210 6.64 13.69 8.14
C VAL A 210 6.50 14.39 6.79
N LEU A 211 5.99 13.66 5.80
CA LEU A 211 5.62 14.21 4.51
C LEU A 211 4.12 14.07 4.31
N LEU A 212 3.47 15.18 4.01
CA LEU A 212 2.05 15.26 3.72
C LEU A 212 1.83 14.88 2.26
N ASN A 213 0.91 13.94 2.03
CA ASN A 213 0.47 13.56 0.70
C ASN A 213 -0.62 14.55 0.22
N ASP A 214 -0.93 14.55 -1.07
CA ASP A 214 -2.03 15.34 -1.65
C ASP A 214 -3.15 14.45 -2.22
N GLY A 215 -3.18 13.20 -1.79
CA GLY A 215 -4.05 12.15 -2.29
C GLY A 215 -3.65 11.55 -3.64
N SER A 216 -2.53 11.95 -4.25
CA SER A 216 -2.09 11.42 -5.55
C SER A 216 -0.70 10.78 -5.53
N GLY A 217 -0.13 10.57 -4.34
CA GLY A 217 1.23 10.08 -4.15
C GLY A 217 2.30 11.19 -4.32
N HIS A 218 1.89 12.45 -4.25
CA HIS A 218 2.78 13.60 -4.26
C HIS A 218 2.92 14.19 -2.86
N PHE A 219 4.16 14.20 -2.37
CA PHE A 219 4.51 14.51 -1.00
C PHE A 219 5.17 15.88 -0.87
N SER A 220 4.78 16.59 0.18
CA SER A 220 5.41 17.83 0.64
C SER A 220 5.87 17.70 2.08
N LEU A 221 6.91 18.44 2.47
CA LEU A 221 7.35 18.45 3.86
C LEU A 221 6.36 19.23 4.72
N ALA A 222 5.96 18.64 5.85
CA ALA A 222 5.17 19.33 6.88
C ALA A 222 5.92 20.52 7.50
#